data_AF-A0A857N826-F1
#
_entry.id   AF-A0A857N826-F1
#
_cell.length_a   1.000
_cell.length_b   1.000
_cell.length_c   1.000
_cell.angle_alpha   90.00
_cell.angle_beta   90.00
_cell.angle_gamma   90.00
#
_symmetry.space_group_name_H-M   'P 1'
#
loop_
_entity.id
_entity.type
_entity.pdbx_description
1 polymer ?
#
loop_
_entity_poly.entity_id
_entity_poly.type
_entity_poly.pdbx_seq_one_letter_code
_entity_poly.pdbx_strand_id
1 'polypeptide(L)'
;MALTQTDITKLSKIFATKEDLRKALAPYATKEDLRKALAPYATKEDLEKYLTVDEFRQFKDDVLTGLDKVMGELKKIREEQIFMHNKVYQDHEKRITRLEQTQSLA
;
A
#
# COMPACT_ATOMS: atom_id res chain seq x y z
N MET A 1 -36.11 63.64 -9.54
CA MET A 1 -35.86 63.23 -10.94
C MET A 1 -36.50 61.86 -11.11
N ALA A 2 -37.54 61.74 -11.92
CA ALA A 2 -38.26 60.47 -12.11
C ALA A 2 -37.73 59.74 -13.34
N LEU A 3 -37.55 58.42 -13.24
CA LEU A 3 -37.25 57.57 -14.38
C LEU A 3 -38.41 57.64 -15.38
N THR A 4 -38.08 57.90 -16.65
CA THR A 4 -39.07 57.97 -17.74
C THR A 4 -39.19 56.61 -18.43
N GLN A 5 -40.29 56.39 -19.15
CA GLN A 5 -40.48 55.18 -19.98
C GLN A 5 -39.34 55.03 -21.01
N THR A 6 -38.79 56.14 -21.48
CA THR A 6 -37.62 56.20 -22.37
C THR A 6 -36.38 55.61 -21.70
N ASP A 7 -36.17 55.87 -20.41
CA ASP A 7 -35.04 55.33 -19.65
C ASP A 7 -35.18 53.81 -19.47
N ILE A 8 -36.38 53.33 -19.15
CA ILE A 8 -36.69 51.89 -19.05
C ILE A 8 -36.43 51.17 -20.40
N THR A 9 -36.80 51.79 -21.51
CA THR A 9 -36.62 51.23 -22.86
C THR A 9 -35.15 51.20 -23.31
N LYS A 10 -34.33 52.13 -22.83
CA LYS A 10 -32.88 52.10 -23.06
C LYS A 10 -32.22 51.00 -22.25
N LEU A 11 -32.60 50.85 -20.98
CA LEU A 11 -32.06 49.82 -20.10
C LEU A 11 -32.39 48.42 -20.62
N SER A 12 -33.60 48.16 -21.11
CA SER A 12 -33.98 46.85 -21.65
C SER A 12 -33.18 46.43 -22.90
N LYS A 13 -32.60 47.37 -23.63
CA LYS A 13 -31.69 47.09 -24.77
C LYS A 13 -30.25 46.80 -24.33
N ILE A 14 -29.85 47.23 -23.14
CA ILE A 14 -28.49 47.10 -22.61
C ILE A 14 -28.38 45.85 -21.73
N PHE A 15 -29.43 45.52 -20.97
CA PHE A 15 -29.44 44.35 -20.11
C PHE A 15 -29.56 43.06 -20.93
N ALA A 16 -28.64 42.13 -20.68
CA ALA A 16 -28.75 40.78 -21.20
C ALA A 16 -30.01 40.08 -20.66
N THR A 17 -30.72 39.39 -21.55
CA THR A 17 -31.87 38.57 -21.18
C THR A 17 -31.43 37.17 -20.76
N LYS A 18 -32.35 36.42 -20.13
CA LYS A 18 -32.11 35.00 -19.84
C LYS A 18 -31.82 34.19 -21.10
N GLU A 19 -32.40 34.58 -22.24
CA GLU A 19 -32.18 33.89 -23.51
C GLU A 19 -30.79 34.19 -24.09
N ASP A 20 -30.29 35.42 -23.92
CA ASP A 20 -28.92 35.79 -24.31
C ASP A 20 -27.89 34.99 -23.50
N LEU A 21 -28.12 34.85 -22.19
CA LEU A 21 -27.29 34.01 -21.32
C LEU A 21 -27.38 32.52 -21.71
N ARG A 22 -28.57 32.02 -22.05
CA ARG A 22 -28.77 30.63 -22.48
C ARG A 22 -27.99 30.33 -23.76
N LYS A 23 -28.03 31.22 -24.74
CA LYS A 23 -27.28 31.07 -26.00
C LYS A 23 -25.78 31.17 -25.80
N ALA A 24 -25.32 32.12 -24.99
CA ALA A 24 -23.90 32.29 -24.70
C ALA A 24 -23.31 31.08 -23.94
N LEU A 25 -24.11 30.48 -23.05
CA LEU A 25 -23.68 29.34 -22.23
C LEU A 25 -23.94 27.97 -22.89
N ALA A 26 -24.74 27.90 -23.97
CA ALA A 26 -25.08 26.65 -24.66
C ALA A 26 -23.87 25.77 -25.06
N PRO A 27 -22.70 26.33 -25.44
CA PRO A 27 -21.52 25.51 -25.76
C PRO A 27 -20.83 24.90 -24.53
N TYR A 28 -21.12 25.37 -23.32
CA TYR A 28 -20.44 24.94 -22.11
C TYR A 28 -21.17 23.77 -21.44
N ALA A 29 -20.39 22.80 -20.98
CA ALA A 29 -20.92 21.68 -20.21
C ALA A 29 -21.51 22.17 -18.88
N THR A 30 -22.67 21.62 -18.51
CA THR A 30 -23.26 21.88 -17.20
C THR A 30 -22.56 21.04 -16.13
N LYS A 31 -22.81 21.39 -14.86
CA LYS A 31 -22.35 20.56 -13.73
C LYS A 31 -22.87 19.13 -13.80
N GLU A 32 -24.07 18.93 -14.34
CA GLU A 32 -24.65 17.60 -14.46
C GLU A 32 -23.99 16.78 -15.58
N ASP A 33 -23.64 17.42 -16.69
CA ASP A 33 -22.89 16.80 -17.79
C ASP A 33 -21.51 16.32 -17.30
N LEU A 34 -20.81 17.17 -16.55
CA LEU A 34 -19.52 16.82 -15.94
C LEU A 34 -19.67 15.67 -14.93
N ARG A 35 -20.71 15.69 -14.10
CA ARG A 35 -20.97 14.61 -13.12
C ARG A 35 -21.20 13.28 -13.82
N LYS A 36 -21.98 13.24 -14.91
CA LYS A 36 -22.23 12.02 -15.68
C LYS A 36 -20.97 11.52 -16.38
N ALA A 37 -20.21 12.43 -16.98
CA ALA A 37 -18.96 12.09 -17.66
C ALA A 37 -17.89 11.55 -16.70
N LEU A 38 -17.83 12.08 -15.47
CA LEU A 38 -16.84 11.71 -14.46
C LEU A 38 -17.28 10.54 -13.56
N ALA A 39 -18.55 10.16 -13.55
CA ALA A 39 -19.09 9.10 -12.70
C ALA A 39 -18.31 7.75 -12.75
N PRO A 40 -17.73 7.31 -13.89
CA PRO A 40 -16.95 6.08 -13.93
C PRO A 40 -15.53 6.20 -13.36
N TYR A 41 -15.02 7.41 -13.14
CA TYR A 41 -13.64 7.65 -12.72
C TYR A 41 -13.54 7.70 -11.21
N ALA A 42 -12.52 7.02 -10.66
CA ALA A 42 -12.18 7.07 -9.24
C ALA A 42 -11.75 8.49 -8.84
N THR A 43 -12.11 8.89 -7.62
CA THR A 43 -11.65 10.16 -7.03
C THR A 43 -10.32 9.98 -6.29
N LYS A 44 -9.75 11.07 -5.80
CA LYS A 44 -8.54 10.99 -4.96
C LYS A 44 -8.82 10.23 -3.66
N GLU A 45 -9.99 10.44 -3.07
CA GLU A 45 -10.41 9.74 -1.84
C GLU A 45 -10.57 8.23 -2.07
N ASP A 46 -10.97 7.80 -3.28
CA ASP A 46 -11.00 6.37 -3.63
C ASP A 46 -9.60 5.75 -3.66
N LEU A 47 -8.59 6.53 -4.06
CA LEU A 47 -7.19 6.08 -4.18
C LEU A 47 -6.43 6.07 -2.85
N GLU A 48 -6.85 6.86 -1.86
CA GLU A 48 -6.22 6.90 -0.53
C GLU A 48 -6.30 5.57 0.25
N LYS A 49 -7.22 4.68 -0.13
CA LYS A 49 -7.34 3.35 0.49
C LYS A 49 -6.26 2.38 0.04
N TYR A 50 -5.52 2.69 -1.02
CA TYR A 50 -4.48 1.83 -1.55
C TYR A 50 -3.15 2.14 -0.89
N LEU A 51 -2.39 1.07 -0.66
CA LEU A 51 -1.02 1.17 -0.17
C LEU A 51 -0.16 1.95 -1.18
N THR A 52 0.66 2.86 -0.69
CA THR A 52 1.64 3.57 -1.49
C THR A 52 2.79 2.64 -1.88
N VAL A 53 3.51 3.01 -2.95
CA VAL A 53 4.70 2.27 -3.40
C VAL A 53 5.78 2.24 -2.31
N ASP A 54 5.90 3.31 -1.53
CA ASP A 54 6.92 3.42 -0.48
C ASP A 54 6.57 2.54 0.73
N GLU A 55 5.31 2.50 1.15
CA GLU A 55 4.84 1.55 2.18
C GLU A 55 5.05 0.10 1.74
N PHE A 56 4.80 -0.23 0.46
CA PHE A 56 5.06 -1.57 -0.07
C PHE A 56 6.56 -1.92 -0.04
N ARG A 57 7.42 -0.96 -0.41
CA ARG A 57 8.87 -1.15 -0.37
C ARG A 57 9.37 -1.36 1.05
N GLN A 58 8.90 -0.56 2.00
CA GLN A 58 9.25 -0.73 3.40
C GLN A 58 8.82 -2.10 3.92
N PHE A 59 7.58 -2.52 3.66
CA PHE A 59 7.11 -3.85 4.03
C PHE A 59 7.99 -4.96 3.44
N LYS A 60 8.35 -4.85 2.15
CA LYS A 60 9.24 -5.81 1.49
C LYS A 60 10.61 -5.88 2.17
N ASP A 61 11.20 -4.74 2.50
CA ASP A 61 12.52 -4.66 3.12
C ASP A 61 12.50 -5.25 4.55
N ASP A 62 11.43 -4.99 5.30
CA ASP A 62 11.22 -5.57 6.63
C ASP A 62 11.11 -7.10 6.56
N VAL A 63 10.36 -7.63 5.58
CA VAL A 63 10.22 -9.07 5.35
C VAL A 63 11.56 -9.70 4.98
N LEU A 64 12.30 -9.12 4.04
CA LEU A 64 13.61 -9.65 3.61
C LEU A 64 14.62 -9.63 4.77
N THR A 65 14.67 -8.53 5.52
CA THR A 65 15.52 -8.42 6.71
C THR A 65 15.15 -9.45 7.78
N GLY A 66 13.85 -9.70 7.98
CA GLY A 66 13.37 -10.75 8.88
C GLY A 66 13.81 -12.14 8.43
N LEU A 67 13.67 -12.45 7.15
CA LEU A 67 14.09 -13.73 6.57
C LEU A 67 15.60 -13.96 6.71
N ASP A 68 16.42 -12.93 6.47
CA ASP A 68 17.88 -13.03 6.63
C ASP A 68 18.27 -13.37 8.07
N LYS A 69 17.60 -12.75 9.06
CA LYS A 69 17.81 -13.06 10.48
C LYS A 69 17.47 -14.50 10.81
N VAL A 70 16.29 -14.97 10.38
CA VAL A 70 15.84 -16.36 10.60
C VAL A 70 16.81 -17.35 9.96
N MET A 71 17.27 -17.09 8.72
CA MET A 71 18.26 -17.93 8.07
C MET A 71 19.59 -17.96 8.83
N GLY A 72 20.02 -16.82 9.38
CA GLY A 72 21.22 -16.73 10.23
C GLY A 72 21.12 -17.59 11.49
N GLU A 73 19.98 -17.56 12.19
CA GLU A 73 19.73 -18.40 13.37
C GLU A 73 19.67 -19.88 13.02
N LEU A 74 18.96 -20.26 11.95
CA LEU A 74 18.88 -21.64 11.48
C LEU A 74 20.26 -22.20 11.11
N LYS A 75 21.13 -21.36 10.52
CA LYS A 75 22.52 -21.75 10.22
C LYS A 75 23.30 -22.04 11.51
N LYS A 76 23.22 -21.17 12.51
CA LYS A 76 23.87 -21.37 13.81
C LYS A 76 23.38 -22.66 14.50
N ILE A 77 22.07 -22.88 14.54
CA ILE A 77 21.48 -24.10 15.12
C ILE A 77 21.99 -25.34 14.40
N ARG A 78 22.07 -25.31 13.06
CA ARG A 78 22.61 -26.44 12.28
C ARG A 78 24.08 -26.71 12.62
N GLU A 79 24.90 -25.67 12.73
CA GLU A 79 26.32 -25.79 13.09
C GLU A 79 26.48 -26.40 14.50
N GLU A 80 25.70 -25.95 15.48
CA GLU A 80 25.67 -26.48 16.85
C GLU A 80 25.24 -27.95 16.88
N GLN A 81 24.20 -28.32 16.13
CA GLN A 81 23.73 -29.71 16.05
C GLN A 81 24.79 -30.65 15.46
N ILE A 82 25.47 -30.22 14.38
CA ILE A 82 26.55 -31.00 13.76
C ILE A 82 27.70 -31.19 14.76
N PHE A 83 28.09 -30.14 15.49
CA PHE A 83 29.12 -30.22 16.50
C PHE A 83 28.77 -31.21 17.62
N MET A 84 27.56 -31.10 18.16
CA MET A 84 27.06 -32.00 19.21
C MET A 84 27.03 -33.46 18.75
N HIS A 85 26.52 -33.71 17.54
CA HIS A 85 26.47 -35.06 16.95
C HIS A 85 27.85 -35.68 16.81
N ASN A 86 28.79 -34.97 16.18
CA ASN A 86 30.09 -35.52 15.84
C ASN A 86 31.04 -35.67 17.03
N LYS A 87 31.05 -34.70 17.94
CA LYS A 87 32.06 -34.68 19.01
C LYS A 87 31.54 -35.27 20.32
N VAL A 88 30.30 -34.95 20.68
CA VAL A 88 29.78 -35.33 22.00
C VAL A 88 29.18 -36.72 21.94
N TYR A 89 28.21 -36.94 21.04
CA TYR A 89 27.49 -38.22 21.01
C TYR A 89 28.37 -39.37 20.53
N GLN A 90 29.15 -39.21 19.44
CA GLN A 90 30.01 -40.30 18.96
C GLN A 90 31.12 -40.66 19.96
N ASP A 91 31.71 -39.69 20.67
CA ASP A 91 32.75 -40.00 21.67
C ASP A 91 32.15 -40.58 22.95
N HIS A 92 30.97 -40.11 23.36
CA HIS A 92 30.23 -40.71 24.47
C HIS A 92 29.88 -42.16 24.15
N GLU A 93 29.38 -42.47 22.96
CA GLU A 93 29.07 -43.83 22.54
C GLU A 93 30.29 -44.75 22.64
N LYS A 94 31.43 -44.34 22.05
CA LYS A 94 32.69 -45.11 22.13
C LYS A 94 33.19 -45.32 23.56
N ARG A 95 32.93 -44.38 24.48
CA ARG A 95 33.32 -44.50 25.89
C ARG A 95 32.37 -45.44 26.63
N ILE A 96 31.06 -45.34 26.38
CA ILE A 96 30.04 -46.22 26.96
C ILE A 96 30.32 -47.66 26.57
N THR A 97 30.51 -47.95 25.27
CA THR A 97 30.83 -49.30 24.80
C THR A 97 32.07 -49.89 25.50
N ARG A 98 33.12 -49.08 25.68
CA ARG A 98 34.34 -49.51 26.41
C ARG A 98 34.06 -49.84 27.88
N LEU A 99 33.24 -49.03 28.55
CA LEU A 99 32.87 -49.25 29.95
C LEU A 99 32.01 -50.51 30.11
N GLU A 100 31.03 -50.71 29.23
CA GLU A 100 30.16 -51.90 29.23
C GLU A 100 30.97 -53.18 29.00
N GLN A 101 31.90 -53.17 28.05
CA GLN A 101 32.83 -54.30 27.83
C GLN A 101 33.68 -54.59 29.07
N THR A 102 34.22 -53.55 29.71
CA THR A 102 35.06 -53.72 30.91
C THR A 102 34.27 -54.30 32.08
N GLN A 103 33.02 -53.88 32.29
CA GLN A 103 32.16 -54.44 33.32
C GLN A 103 31.72 -55.88 33.04
N SER A 104 31.50 -56.25 31.77
CA SER A 104 31.14 -57.63 31.41
C SER A 104 32.25 -58.66 31.62
N LEU A 105 33.50 -58.21 31.75
CA LEU A 105 34.69 -59.04 31.95
C LEU A 105 35.14 -59.12 33.42
N ALA A 106 34.48 -58.41 34.33
CA ALA A 106 34.73 -58.39 35.78
C ALA A 106 33.68 -59.22 36.53
#